data_AF-A0A942C562-F1
#
_entry.id   AF-A0A942C562-F1
#
_cell.length_a   1.000
_cell.length_b   1.000
_cell.length_c   1.000
_cell.angle_alpha   90.00
_cell.angle_beta   90.00
_cell.angle_gamma   90.00
#
_symmetry.space_group_name_H-M   'P 1'
#
loop_
_entity.id
_entity.type
_entity.pdbx_description
1 polymer ?
#
loop_
_entity_poly.entity_id
_entity_poly.type
_entity_poly.pdbx_seq_one_letter_code
_entity_poly.pdbx_strand_id
1 'polypeptide(L)'
;MFLRKLLLLFCLTPSTMVFGQGRFVCPEPSSISIFPNKPNVYLAYEKTEQIAKPSQEGIQTSHSLRLQNNSKWAIKVNAVPGVTPPQNSLITKTLCTGARQVLVNETEVEVLYHVEVQSRDATPRPPIFINSQIHWEIWLAPGDALRFKVPSQDLNDDYSIKVSYSYEWEKIDVPKPKSGEPEEIVKYYDELLQYDAPEHLVYFRYYRVKEKTEK
;
A
#
# COMPACT_ATOMS: atom_id res chain seq x y z
N MET A 1 22.95 -53.24 -57.85
CA MET A 1 22.23 -53.30 -56.56
C MET A 1 22.19 -51.88 -56.01
N PHE A 2 21.02 -51.24 -56.09
CA PHE A 2 20.88 -49.78 -56.10
C PHE A 2 20.89 -49.15 -54.70
N LEU A 3 21.67 -48.08 -54.59
CA LEU A 3 21.83 -47.17 -53.48
C LEU A 3 20.53 -46.38 -53.23
N ARG A 4 19.98 -46.40 -52.01
CA ARG A 4 18.99 -45.41 -51.55
C ARG A 4 19.39 -44.91 -50.16
N LYS A 5 20.14 -43.80 -50.13
CA LYS A 5 20.34 -42.96 -48.94
C LYS A 5 19.17 -41.98 -48.88
N LEU A 6 18.29 -42.14 -47.90
CA LEU A 6 17.20 -41.20 -47.61
C LEU A 6 17.75 -40.14 -46.64
N LEU A 7 18.03 -38.94 -47.15
CA LEU A 7 18.45 -37.80 -46.34
C LEU A 7 17.18 -37.07 -45.86
N LEU A 8 16.81 -37.27 -44.60
CA LEU A 8 15.73 -36.53 -43.93
C LEU A 8 16.26 -35.16 -43.50
N LEU A 9 15.99 -34.14 -44.31
CA LEU A 9 16.28 -32.74 -44.00
C LEU A 9 15.15 -32.21 -43.09
N PHE A 10 15.36 -32.24 -41.78
CA PHE A 10 14.48 -31.57 -40.81
C PHE A 10 14.71 -30.06 -40.91
N CYS A 11 13.84 -29.36 -41.65
CA CYS A 11 13.73 -27.91 -41.59
C CYS A 11 13.13 -27.51 -40.24
N LEU A 12 13.99 -27.28 -39.24
CA LEU A 12 13.63 -26.60 -38.01
C LEU A 12 13.37 -25.13 -38.34
N THR A 13 12.13 -24.79 -38.69
CA THR A 13 11.72 -23.38 -38.75
C THR A 13 11.75 -22.82 -37.33
N PRO A 14 12.52 -21.76 -37.03
CA PRO A 14 12.45 -21.11 -35.74
C PRO A 14 11.05 -20.52 -35.62
N SER A 15 10.21 -21.14 -34.80
CA SER A 15 8.96 -20.55 -34.35
C SER A 15 9.32 -19.29 -33.58
N THR A 16 9.31 -18.14 -34.26
CA THR A 16 9.31 -16.85 -33.60
C THR A 16 8.03 -16.82 -32.77
N MET A 17 8.15 -17.14 -31.49
CA MET A 17 7.09 -16.85 -30.53
C MET A 17 6.92 -15.34 -30.53
N VAL A 18 5.95 -14.87 -31.32
CA VAL A 18 5.43 -13.52 -31.22
C VAL A 18 4.76 -13.48 -29.86
N PHE A 19 5.51 -13.09 -28.83
CA PHE A 19 4.94 -12.62 -27.59
C PHE A 19 4.13 -11.39 -27.96
N GLY A 20 2.84 -11.62 -28.22
CA GLY A 20 1.88 -10.55 -28.42
C GLY A 20 2.03 -9.62 -27.23
N GLN A 21 2.51 -8.40 -27.49
CA GLN A 21 2.46 -7.31 -26.54
C GLN A 21 0.97 -6.94 -26.39
N GLY A 22 0.23 -7.80 -25.69
CA GLY A 22 -1.11 -7.51 -25.23
C GLY A 22 -0.99 -6.26 -24.39
N ARG A 23 -1.42 -5.12 -24.94
CA ARG A 23 -1.48 -3.88 -24.19
C ARG A 23 -2.34 -4.18 -22.97
N PHE A 24 -1.74 -4.11 -21.78
CA PHE A 24 -2.51 -4.19 -20.55
C PHE A 24 -3.51 -3.05 -20.56
N VAL A 25 -4.80 -3.39 -20.62
CA VAL A 25 -5.88 -2.42 -20.58
C VAL A 25 -6.18 -2.19 -19.11
N CYS A 26 -5.88 -0.97 -18.64
CA CYS A 26 -6.30 -0.54 -17.31
C CYS A 26 -7.83 -0.67 -17.16
N PRO A 27 -8.33 -1.08 -15.99
CA PRO A 27 -9.76 -1.07 -15.73
C PRO A 27 -10.33 0.35 -15.94
N GLU A 28 -11.52 0.42 -16.56
CA GLU A 28 -12.19 1.68 -16.88
C GLU A 28 -12.51 2.49 -15.60
N PRO A 29 -12.12 3.78 -15.55
CA PRO A 29 -12.33 4.65 -14.38
C PRO A 29 -13.79 4.75 -13.91
N SER A 30 -14.75 4.56 -14.82
CA SER A 30 -16.19 4.68 -14.53
C SER A 30 -16.72 3.64 -13.54
N SER A 31 -15.94 2.59 -13.24
CA SER A 31 -16.28 1.57 -12.26
C SER A 31 -15.83 1.89 -10.83
N ILE A 32 -15.09 2.99 -10.64
CA ILE A 32 -14.41 3.33 -9.39
C ILE A 32 -15.06 4.58 -8.77
N SER A 33 -15.53 4.45 -7.54
CA SER A 33 -16.05 5.59 -6.77
C SER A 33 -14.88 6.46 -6.28
N ILE A 34 -14.59 7.54 -7.00
CA ILE A 34 -13.60 8.56 -6.61
C ILE A 34 -14.33 9.77 -6.07
N PHE A 35 -13.95 10.21 -4.87
CA PHE A 35 -14.45 11.42 -4.21
C PHE A 35 -13.59 12.61 -4.62
N PRO A 36 -14.08 13.54 -5.47
CA PRO A 36 -13.27 14.63 -6.01
C PRO A 36 -12.83 15.67 -4.97
N ASN A 37 -13.45 15.67 -3.79
CA ASN A 37 -13.15 16.59 -2.68
C ASN A 37 -12.23 15.97 -1.61
N LYS A 38 -11.62 14.81 -1.90
CA LYS A 38 -10.69 14.12 -1.00
C LYS A 38 -9.34 13.94 -1.68
N PRO A 39 -8.23 13.84 -0.91
CA PRO A 39 -6.93 13.47 -1.46
C PRO A 39 -6.98 12.11 -2.18
N ASN A 40 -5.99 11.83 -3.04
CA ASN A 40 -5.87 10.56 -3.75
C ASN A 40 -5.70 9.38 -2.82
N VAL A 41 -4.95 9.55 -1.73
CA VAL A 41 -4.78 8.57 -0.67
C VAL A 41 -4.88 9.31 0.66
N TYR A 42 -5.72 8.82 1.56
CA TYR A 42 -5.91 9.48 2.86
C TYR A 42 -6.17 8.48 3.98
N LEU A 43 -5.83 8.90 5.20
CA LEU A 43 -6.16 8.20 6.43
C LEU A 43 -7.41 8.82 7.06
N ALA A 44 -8.34 7.98 7.47
CA ALA A 44 -9.54 8.38 8.21
C ALA A 44 -9.59 7.68 9.57
N TYR A 45 -10.03 8.40 10.59
CA TYR A 45 -10.33 7.82 11.88
C TYR A 45 -11.67 7.10 11.85
N GLU A 46 -11.76 5.90 12.42
CA GLU A 46 -13.04 5.17 12.52
C GLU A 46 -13.56 5.10 13.95
N LYS A 47 -12.84 4.41 14.84
CA LYS A 47 -13.32 4.09 16.19
C LYS A 47 -12.20 3.76 17.16
N THR A 48 -12.52 3.83 18.45
CA THR A 48 -11.69 3.32 19.56
C THR A 48 -12.16 1.91 19.93
N GLU A 49 -11.22 0.99 20.12
CA GLU A 49 -11.48 -0.37 20.60
C GLU A 49 -10.64 -0.68 21.84
N GLN A 50 -11.26 -1.34 22.82
CA GLN A 50 -10.57 -1.88 23.98
C GLN A 50 -10.22 -3.34 23.71
N ILE A 51 -8.93 -3.68 23.77
CA ILE A 51 -8.41 -5.04 23.54
C ILE A 51 -7.87 -5.56 24.86
N ALA A 52 -8.42 -6.68 25.33
CA ALA A 52 -7.85 -7.41 26.46
C ALA A 52 -6.52 -8.03 26.04
N LYS A 53 -5.42 -7.74 26.76
CA LYS A 53 -4.14 -8.40 26.50
C LYS A 53 -4.17 -9.82 27.09
N PRO A 54 -3.88 -10.87 26.30
CA PRO A 54 -3.91 -12.25 26.79
C PRO A 54 -2.85 -12.57 27.86
N SER A 55 -1.75 -11.82 27.89
CA SER A 55 -0.54 -12.16 28.67
C SER A 55 -0.18 -11.17 29.79
N GLN A 56 -0.92 -10.07 29.95
CA GLN A 56 -0.70 -9.07 30.98
C GLN A 56 -2.06 -8.60 31.52
N GLU A 57 -2.21 -8.50 32.84
CA GLU A 57 -3.35 -7.83 33.45
C GLU A 57 -3.40 -6.37 32.95
N GLY A 58 -4.27 -6.09 31.98
CA GLY A 58 -4.40 -4.76 31.40
C GLY A 58 -5.28 -4.71 30.15
N ILE A 59 -6.09 -3.66 30.06
CA ILE A 59 -6.84 -3.31 28.86
C ILE A 59 -5.95 -2.40 28.02
N GLN A 60 -5.60 -2.82 26.80
CA GLN A 60 -4.95 -1.94 25.84
C GLN A 60 -6.01 -1.27 24.99
N THR A 61 -5.98 0.06 24.96
CA THR A 61 -6.82 0.82 24.03
C THR A 61 -6.09 0.93 22.70
N SER A 62 -6.82 0.68 21.62
CA SER A 62 -6.36 0.82 20.24
C SER A 62 -7.36 1.66 19.46
N HIS A 63 -6.91 2.29 18.39
CA HIS A 63 -7.77 3.05 17.49
C HIS A 63 -7.68 2.43 16.10
N SER A 64 -8.84 2.27 15.48
CA SER A 64 -8.94 1.83 14.10
C SER A 64 -8.81 3.03 13.18
N LEU A 65 -7.83 2.97 12.28
CA LEU A 65 -7.66 3.90 11.17
C LEU A 65 -7.96 3.17 9.86
N ARG A 66 -8.54 3.90 8.92
CA ARG A 66 -8.81 3.43 7.56
C ARG A 66 -7.91 4.14 6.56
N LEU A 67 -7.18 3.37 5.78
CA LEU A 67 -6.43 3.87 4.63
C LEU A 67 -7.28 3.70 3.37
N GLN A 68 -7.64 4.82 2.74
CA GLN A 68 -8.45 4.83 1.54
C GLN A 68 -7.56 5.09 0.31
N ASN A 69 -7.67 4.24 -0.71
CA ASN A 69 -7.22 4.56 -2.06
C ASN A 69 -8.36 5.23 -2.84
N ASN A 70 -8.32 6.55 -2.92
CA ASN A 70 -9.25 7.41 -3.66
C ASN A 70 -8.67 7.85 -5.01
N SER A 71 -7.72 7.09 -5.56
CA SER A 71 -7.12 7.34 -6.86
C SER A 71 -7.63 6.36 -7.91
N LYS A 72 -7.35 6.63 -9.19
CA LYS A 72 -7.61 5.71 -10.30
C LYS A 72 -6.59 4.58 -10.42
N TRP A 73 -5.52 4.62 -9.63
CA TRP A 73 -4.40 3.69 -9.67
C TRP A 73 -4.43 2.78 -8.45
N ALA A 74 -4.01 1.53 -8.59
CA ALA A 74 -3.77 0.72 -7.41
C ALA A 74 -2.58 1.27 -6.61
N ILE A 75 -2.63 1.13 -5.30
CA ILE A 75 -1.51 1.44 -4.41
C ILE A 75 -1.02 0.17 -3.74
N LYS A 76 0.26 0.17 -3.40
CA LYS A 76 0.93 -0.87 -2.64
C LYS A 76 1.31 -0.28 -1.29
N VAL A 77 1.09 -1.03 -0.23
CA VAL A 77 1.46 -0.66 1.15
C VAL A 77 2.24 -1.78 1.80
N ASN A 78 3.09 -1.44 2.76
CA ASN A 78 3.87 -2.43 3.49
C ASN A 78 3.11 -2.89 4.74
N ALA A 79 3.01 -4.20 4.93
CA ALA A 79 2.39 -4.85 6.06
C ALA A 79 3.43 -5.56 6.94
N VAL A 80 3.05 -5.80 8.19
CA VAL A 80 3.90 -6.43 9.20
C VAL A 80 4.28 -7.85 8.72
N PRO A 81 5.58 -8.21 8.62
CA PRO A 81 6.01 -9.56 8.32
C PRO A 81 5.40 -10.62 9.25
N GLY A 82 5.05 -11.77 8.67
CA GLY A 82 4.45 -12.89 9.41
C GLY A 82 2.96 -12.75 9.68
N VAL A 83 2.37 -11.58 9.40
CA VAL A 83 0.92 -11.40 9.47
C VAL A 83 0.33 -11.69 8.10
N THR A 84 -0.18 -12.91 7.95
CA THR A 84 -0.93 -13.28 6.75
C THR A 84 -2.32 -12.67 6.81
N PRO A 85 -2.76 -11.89 5.80
CA PRO A 85 -4.15 -11.54 5.67
C PRO A 85 -5.01 -12.80 5.74
N PRO A 86 -6.24 -12.74 6.30
CA PRO A 86 -7.14 -13.89 6.32
C PRO A 86 -7.22 -14.55 4.94
N GLN A 87 -7.27 -15.89 4.85
CA GLN A 87 -7.20 -16.60 3.56
C GLN A 87 -8.23 -16.13 2.51
N ASN A 88 -9.36 -15.57 2.96
CA ASN A 88 -10.43 -15.05 2.11
C ASN A 88 -10.38 -13.53 1.89
N SER A 89 -9.30 -12.87 2.29
CA SER A 89 -9.12 -11.43 2.19
C SER A 89 -8.27 -10.98 1.00
N LEU A 90 -7.81 -11.92 0.18
CA LEU A 90 -7.09 -11.64 -1.05
C LEU A 90 -7.90 -12.15 -2.24
N ILE A 91 -8.08 -11.28 -3.24
CA ILE A 91 -8.72 -11.63 -4.50
C ILE A 91 -7.82 -11.23 -5.66
N THR A 92 -7.85 -12.00 -6.74
CA THR A 92 -7.13 -11.63 -7.97
C THR A 92 -7.93 -10.57 -8.71
N LYS A 93 -7.36 -9.37 -8.88
CA LYS A 93 -7.89 -8.32 -9.77
C LYS A 93 -6.89 -8.01 -10.87
N THR A 94 -7.39 -7.65 -12.05
CA THR A 94 -6.57 -7.10 -13.13
C THR A 94 -6.34 -5.62 -12.87
N LEU A 95 -5.10 -5.26 -12.62
CA LEU A 95 -4.66 -3.87 -12.47
C LEU A 95 -4.01 -3.39 -13.79
N CYS A 96 -3.57 -2.13 -13.84
CA CYS A 96 -2.86 -1.61 -15.01
C CYS A 96 -1.54 -2.36 -15.26
N THR A 97 -0.94 -2.90 -14.20
CA THR A 97 0.28 -3.72 -14.24
C THR A 97 0.04 -5.21 -14.50
N GLY A 98 -1.21 -5.60 -14.77
CA GLY A 98 -1.63 -6.99 -14.96
C GLY A 98 -2.32 -7.57 -13.73
N ALA A 99 -2.51 -8.89 -13.72
CA ALA A 99 -3.16 -9.58 -12.62
C ALA A 99 -2.31 -9.52 -11.33
N ARG A 100 -2.94 -9.12 -10.23
CA ARG A 100 -2.35 -9.04 -8.89
C ARG A 100 -3.34 -9.56 -7.86
N GLN A 101 -2.81 -10.10 -6.76
CA GLN A 101 -3.61 -10.33 -5.56
C GLN A 101 -3.77 -9.00 -4.84
N VAL A 102 -5.01 -8.56 -4.67
CA VAL A 102 -5.38 -7.34 -3.95
C VAL A 102 -6.18 -7.68 -2.72
N LEU A 103 -6.11 -6.81 -1.72
CA LEU A 103 -6.91 -6.92 -0.52
C LEU A 103 -8.39 -6.71 -0.85
N VAL A 104 -9.26 -7.54 -0.26
CA VAL A 104 -10.70 -7.32 -0.25
C VAL A 104 -10.99 -6.02 0.50
N ASN A 105 -11.89 -5.21 -0.06
CA ASN A 105 -12.23 -3.90 0.49
C ASN A 105 -12.60 -3.97 1.98
N GLU A 106 -12.13 -2.99 2.75
CA GLU A 106 -12.38 -2.82 4.19
C GLU A 106 -11.80 -3.95 5.08
N THR A 107 -10.90 -4.78 4.56
CA THR A 107 -10.21 -5.81 5.36
C THR A 107 -9.29 -5.16 6.40
N GLU A 108 -9.34 -5.66 7.63
CA GLU A 108 -8.39 -5.31 8.69
C GLU A 108 -7.07 -6.08 8.53
N VAL A 109 -5.96 -5.34 8.46
CA VAL A 109 -4.59 -5.88 8.34
C VAL A 109 -3.62 -5.09 9.22
N GLU A 110 -2.50 -5.70 9.59
CA GLU A 110 -1.43 -4.99 10.30
C GLU A 110 -0.50 -4.30 9.30
N VAL A 111 -0.55 -2.97 9.28
CA VAL A 111 0.23 -2.12 8.36
C VAL A 111 1.50 -1.60 9.05
N LEU A 112 2.60 -1.50 8.30
CA LEU A 112 3.79 -0.78 8.75
C LEU A 112 3.50 0.73 8.72
N TYR A 113 3.63 1.38 9.87
CA TYR A 113 3.53 2.83 9.98
C TYR A 113 4.67 3.40 10.81
N HIS A 114 4.98 4.66 10.58
CA HIS A 114 5.95 5.44 11.34
C HIS A 114 5.25 6.43 12.25
N VAL A 115 5.81 6.63 13.43
CA VAL A 115 5.39 7.67 14.37
C VAL A 115 6.40 8.80 14.27
N GLU A 116 5.97 9.95 13.77
CA GLU A 116 6.79 11.16 13.74
C GLU A 116 6.43 12.08 14.89
N VAL A 117 7.47 12.60 15.54
CA VAL A 117 7.37 13.55 16.65
C VAL A 117 7.17 14.95 16.09
N GLN A 118 6.09 15.60 16.51
CA GLN A 118 5.70 16.96 16.08
C GLN A 118 6.10 18.03 17.10
N SER A 119 6.09 17.68 18.39
CA SER A 119 6.43 18.60 19.49
C SER A 119 7.92 18.54 19.83
N ARG A 120 8.53 19.69 20.07
CA ARG A 120 9.94 19.77 20.51
C ARG A 120 10.17 19.12 21.88
N ASP A 121 9.13 19.09 22.71
CA ASP A 121 9.20 18.61 24.08
C ASP A 121 8.82 17.13 24.22
N ALA A 122 8.37 16.50 23.13
CA ALA A 122 7.94 15.12 23.15
C ALA A 122 9.13 14.16 23.11
N THR A 123 9.09 13.15 23.98
CA THR A 123 10.10 12.10 24.04
C THR A 123 10.13 11.35 22.71
N PRO A 124 11.28 11.28 22.01
CA PRO A 124 11.40 10.49 20.80
C PRO A 124 11.01 9.05 21.07
N ARG A 125 10.01 8.55 20.34
CA ARG A 125 9.78 7.10 20.29
C ARG A 125 10.83 6.48 19.36
N PRO A 126 11.46 5.37 19.77
CA PRO A 126 12.20 4.59 18.79
C PRO A 126 11.22 4.23 17.66
N PRO A 127 11.62 4.34 16.39
CA PRO A 127 10.82 3.83 15.30
C PRO A 127 10.47 2.38 15.64
N ILE A 128 9.23 1.98 15.37
CA ILE A 128 8.86 0.58 15.47
C ILE A 128 9.58 -0.10 14.29
N PHE A 129 10.86 -0.37 14.47
CA PHE A 129 11.71 -1.07 13.51
C PHE A 129 11.28 -2.53 13.54
N ILE A 130 10.24 -2.82 12.77
CA ILE A 130 10.03 -4.18 12.32
C ILE A 130 11.14 -4.42 11.30
N ASN A 131 11.99 -5.40 11.59
CA ASN A 131 13.20 -5.72 10.84
C ASN A 131 12.94 -5.59 9.33
N SER A 132 13.43 -4.50 8.73
CA SER A 132 12.88 -3.91 7.48
C SER A 132 13.10 -4.74 6.23
N GLN A 133 13.86 -5.82 6.34
CA GLN A 133 14.26 -6.67 5.21
C GLN A 133 13.16 -7.64 4.76
N ILE A 134 12.15 -7.89 5.58
CA ILE A 134 11.02 -8.74 5.22
C ILE A 134 9.76 -7.94 5.49
N HIS A 135 9.11 -7.44 4.45
CA HIS A 135 7.78 -6.86 4.55
C HIS A 135 6.87 -7.55 3.53
N TRP A 136 5.59 -7.66 3.87
CA TRP A 136 4.60 -8.11 2.91
C TRP A 136 4.02 -6.88 2.20
N GLU A 137 4.12 -6.85 0.89
CA GLU A 137 3.40 -5.91 0.03
C GLU A 137 1.90 -6.25 -0.12
N ILE A 138 1.03 -5.36 0.33
CA ILE A 138 -0.42 -5.45 0.12
C ILE A 138 -0.83 -4.49 -0.99
N TRP A 139 -1.57 -4.98 -1.97
CA TRP A 139 -2.17 -4.16 -3.02
C TRP A 139 -3.60 -3.74 -2.66
N LEU A 140 -3.89 -2.45 -2.78
CA LEU A 140 -5.22 -1.87 -2.69
C LEU A 140 -5.65 -1.40 -4.08
N ALA A 141 -6.75 -1.96 -4.59
CA ALA A 141 -7.28 -1.51 -5.86
C ALA A 141 -7.83 -0.07 -5.77
N PRO A 142 -8.05 0.60 -6.91
CA PRO A 142 -8.73 1.90 -6.93
C PRO A 142 -10.08 1.84 -6.20
N GLY A 143 -10.36 2.83 -5.34
CA GLY A 143 -11.60 2.93 -4.57
C GLY A 143 -11.70 2.00 -3.36
N ASP A 144 -10.80 1.02 -3.22
CA ASP A 144 -10.76 0.13 -2.06
C ASP A 144 -10.08 0.82 -0.87
N ALA A 145 -10.36 0.30 0.31
CA ALA A 145 -9.77 0.70 1.57
C ALA A 145 -9.29 -0.51 2.37
N LEU A 146 -8.38 -0.28 3.32
CA LEU A 146 -8.06 -1.23 4.38
C LEU A 146 -8.21 -0.57 5.75
N ARG A 147 -8.31 -1.39 6.78
CA ARG A 147 -8.30 -0.96 8.17
C ARG A 147 -7.07 -1.48 8.87
N PHE A 148 -6.56 -0.73 9.82
CA PHE A 148 -5.48 -1.16 10.69
C PHE A 148 -5.61 -0.50 12.06
N LYS A 149 -4.96 -1.09 13.05
CA LYS A 149 -5.03 -0.63 14.44
C LYS A 149 -3.75 0.06 14.85
N VAL A 150 -3.92 1.20 15.52
CA VAL A 150 -2.83 1.97 16.11
C VAL A 150 -3.04 2.02 17.63
N PRO A 151 -2.02 1.69 18.44
CA PRO A 151 -2.11 1.81 19.89
C PRO A 151 -2.40 3.26 20.32
N SER A 152 -3.22 3.46 21.37
CA SER A 152 -3.53 4.83 21.86
C SER A 152 -2.31 5.65 22.26
N GLN A 153 -1.24 4.99 22.67
CA GLN A 153 0.04 5.62 23.00
C GLN A 153 0.73 6.29 21.80
N ASP A 154 0.39 5.88 20.57
CA ASP A 154 0.93 6.43 19.32
C ASP A 154 0.00 7.52 18.73
N LEU A 155 -1.19 7.71 19.30
CA LEU A 155 -2.17 8.70 18.88
C LEU A 155 -2.37 9.77 19.97
N ASN A 156 -1.53 10.79 19.93
CA ASN A 156 -1.65 11.97 20.77
C ASN A 156 -1.26 13.23 19.98
N ASP A 157 -1.42 14.40 20.60
CA ASP A 157 -1.22 15.70 19.94
C ASP A 157 0.25 15.97 19.54
N ASP A 158 1.18 15.22 20.15
CA ASP A 158 2.63 15.35 19.92
C ASP A 158 3.13 14.44 18.80
N TYR A 159 2.31 13.51 18.30
CA TYR A 159 2.70 12.54 17.29
C TYR A 159 1.82 12.60 16.04
N SER A 160 2.39 12.15 14.92
CA SER A 160 1.66 11.88 13.69
C SER A 160 1.98 10.48 13.19
N ILE A 161 0.97 9.78 12.68
CA ILE A 161 1.12 8.49 12.04
C ILE A 161 1.41 8.71 10.55
N LYS A 162 2.44 8.08 10.02
CA LYS A 162 2.74 8.03 8.58
C LYS A 162 2.63 6.61 8.08
N VAL A 163 1.93 6.43 6.96
CA VAL A 163 1.91 5.15 6.23
C VAL A 163 2.58 5.40 4.89
N SER A 164 3.57 4.56 4.55
CA SER A 164 4.19 4.60 3.23
C SER A 164 3.38 3.80 2.22
N TYR A 165 3.32 4.32 1.00
CA TYR A 165 2.69 3.65 -0.12
C TYR A 165 3.41 3.97 -1.42
N SER A 166 3.21 3.14 -2.44
CA SER A 166 3.67 3.40 -3.80
C SER A 166 2.54 3.12 -4.78
N TYR A 167 2.41 3.91 -5.84
CA TYR A 167 1.46 3.64 -6.90
C TYR A 167 1.93 2.49 -7.79
N GLU A 168 0.98 1.79 -8.41
CA GLU A 168 1.31 0.69 -9.33
C GLU A 168 2.14 1.13 -10.54
N TRP A 169 1.94 2.36 -11.04
CA TRP A 169 2.63 2.87 -12.23
C TRP A 169 4.12 3.16 -11.95
N GLU A 170 4.50 3.34 -10.70
CA GLU A 170 5.90 3.59 -10.29
C GLU A 170 6.77 2.34 -10.36
N LYS A 171 6.13 1.16 -10.39
CA LYS A 171 6.81 -0.13 -10.51
C LYS A 171 6.93 -0.61 -11.95
N ILE A 172 6.46 0.18 -12.91
CA ILE A 172 6.54 -0.16 -14.32
C ILE A 172 7.86 0.41 -14.87
N ASP A 173 8.78 -0.46 -15.28
CA ASP A 173 9.97 -0.09 -16.09
C ASP A 173 9.61 0.39 -17.51
N VAL A 174 8.37 0.84 -17.72
CA VAL A 174 7.88 1.37 -19.00
C VAL A 174 8.07 2.89 -18.94
N PRO A 175 8.51 3.54 -20.03
CA PRO A 175 8.67 4.98 -20.08
C PRO A 175 7.43 5.69 -19.55
N LYS A 176 7.63 6.59 -18.58
CA LYS A 176 6.60 7.33 -17.84
C LYS A 176 5.42 7.73 -18.75
N PRO A 177 4.17 7.39 -18.39
CA PRO A 177 2.99 7.86 -19.12
C PRO A 177 3.00 9.39 -19.26
N LYS A 178 2.84 9.89 -20.49
CA LYS A 178 3.04 11.31 -20.81
C LYS A 178 1.88 12.26 -20.43
N SER A 179 0.76 11.81 -19.87
CA SER A 179 -0.32 12.74 -19.50
C SER A 179 -1.30 12.22 -18.45
N GLY A 180 -1.60 13.04 -17.44
CA GLY A 180 -2.68 12.81 -16.47
C GLY A 180 -2.24 12.21 -15.12
N GLU A 181 -0.97 12.36 -14.76
CA GLU A 181 -0.42 12.05 -13.43
C GLU A 181 -0.60 13.25 -12.49
N PRO A 182 -0.95 13.04 -11.22
CA PRO A 182 -1.00 14.13 -10.25
C PRO A 182 0.42 14.67 -10.01
N GLU A 183 0.62 15.97 -10.23
CA GLU A 183 1.75 16.72 -9.68
C GLU A 183 1.56 16.86 -8.15
N GLU A 184 1.50 15.74 -7.42
CA GLU A 184 1.59 15.79 -5.96
C GLU A 184 3.06 16.00 -5.60
N ILE A 185 3.33 17.05 -4.82
CA ILE A 185 4.69 17.42 -4.37
C ILE A 185 5.21 16.28 -3.48
N VAL A 186 5.89 15.32 -4.09
CA VAL A 186 6.70 14.31 -3.41
C VAL A 186 7.83 15.07 -2.70
N LYS A 187 7.66 15.28 -1.38
CA LYS A 187 8.76 15.80 -0.56
C LYS A 187 9.73 14.65 -0.31
N TYR A 188 10.81 14.64 -1.09
CA TYR A 188 11.96 13.76 -0.89
C TYR A 188 12.56 14.04 0.50
N TYR A 189 12.53 13.04 1.37
CA TYR A 189 13.45 12.98 2.50
C TYR A 189 14.65 12.15 2.03
N ASP A 190 15.68 12.84 1.59
CA ASP A 190 16.99 12.26 1.29
C ASP A 190 17.80 12.13 2.59
N GLU A 191 18.79 11.23 2.56
CA GLU A 191 19.73 10.82 3.61
C GLU A 191 19.25 9.65 4.49
N LEU A 192 19.20 8.43 3.92
CA LEU A 192 19.86 7.21 4.46
C LEU A 192 19.46 5.87 3.79
N LEU A 193 18.54 5.85 2.81
CA LEU A 193 18.18 4.62 2.09
C LEU A 193 18.67 4.68 0.64
N GLN A 194 19.87 4.13 0.41
CA GLN A 194 20.39 3.88 -0.95
C GLN A 194 19.52 2.80 -1.61
N TYR A 195 18.80 3.20 -2.66
CA TYR A 195 17.89 2.40 -3.50
C TYR A 195 16.59 1.97 -2.84
N ASP A 196 15.57 2.81 -2.94
CA ASP A 196 14.21 2.32 -3.21
C ASP A 196 13.39 3.40 -3.93
N ALA A 197 12.39 2.95 -4.70
CA ALA A 197 11.47 3.77 -5.51
C ALA A 197 10.86 4.95 -4.72
N PRO A 198 10.29 5.99 -5.37
CA PRO A 198 9.58 7.05 -4.65
C PRO A 198 8.55 6.44 -3.68
N GLU A 199 8.76 6.66 -2.38
CA GLU A 199 7.79 6.32 -1.35
C GLU A 199 6.92 7.53 -1.05
N HIS A 200 5.62 7.40 -1.29
CA HIS A 200 4.64 8.40 -0.88
C HIS A 200 4.28 8.19 0.58
N LEU A 201 3.98 9.29 1.28
CA LEU A 201 3.59 9.27 2.69
C LEU A 201 2.21 9.88 2.85
N VAL A 202 1.32 9.15 3.52
CA VAL A 202 0.05 9.70 4.00
C VAL A 202 0.11 9.90 5.51
N TYR A 203 -0.33 11.07 5.95
CA TYR A 203 -0.23 11.52 7.34
C TYR A 203 -1.59 11.49 8.01
N PHE A 204 -1.62 11.01 9.26
CA PHE A 204 -2.75 11.19 10.16
C PHE A 204 -2.27 11.94 11.40
N ARG A 205 -2.89 13.09 11.65
CA ARG A 205 -2.63 13.89 12.85
C ARG A 205 -3.86 13.87 13.74
N TYR A 206 -3.64 13.44 14.98
CA TYR A 206 -4.66 13.40 16.00
C TYR A 206 -4.68 14.74 16.75
N TYR A 207 -5.87 15.26 17.03
CA TYR A 207 -6.05 16.43 17.88
C TYR A 207 -7.16 16.15 18.88
N ARG A 208 -6.88 16.29 20.17
CA ARG A 208 -7.92 16.28 21.19
C ARG A 208 -8.58 17.66 21.27
N VAL A 209 -9.86 17.73 20.93
CA VAL A 209 -10.66 18.93 21.22
C VAL A 209 -10.80 19.03 22.74
N LYS A 210 -10.13 20.02 23.35
CA LYS A 210 -10.33 20.32 24.77
C LYS A 210 -11.75 20.83 24.93
N GLU A 211 -12.61 20.06 25.59
CA GLU A 211 -13.92 20.58 26.01
C GLU A 211 -13.68 21.82 26.85
N LYS A 212 -14.21 22.97 26.40
CA LYS A 212 -14.25 24.17 27.22
C LYS A 212 -15.18 23.84 28.37
N THR A 213 -14.62 23.58 29.54
CA THR A 213 -15.38 23.51 30.78
C THR A 213 -15.82 24.95 31.07
N GLU A 214 -17.05 25.29 30.66
CA GLU A 214 -17.69 26.52 31.13
C GLU A 214 -17.85 26.38 32.65
N LYS A 215 -17.18 27.28 33.39
CA LYS A 215 -17.27 27.41 34.84
C LYS A 215 -18.39 28.38 35.20
#